data_AF-A0A926JNG1-F1
#
_entry.id   AF-A0A926JNG1-F1
#
_cell.length_a   1.000
_cell.length_b   1.000
_cell.length_c   1.000
_cell.angle_alpha   90.00
_cell.angle_beta   90.00
_cell.angle_gamma   90.00
#
_symmetry.space_group_name_H-M   'P 1'
#
loop_
_entity.id
_entity.type
_entity.pdbx_description
1 polymer ?
#
loop_
_entity_poly.entity_id
_entity_poly.type
_entity_poly.pdbx_seq_one_letter_code
_entity_poly.pdbx_strand_id
1 'polypeptide(L)' 'MENLENYGVRELYQDELVDVNGGINLGDAITLLNGILNIVMGFMEAAVQAVEDYVNSILEGGLA' A
#
# COMPACT_ATOMS: atom_id res chain seq x y z
N MET A 1 16.85 -27.99 -22.22
CA MET A 1 17.48 -27.14 -21.19
C MET A 1 18.97 -27.13 -21.48
N GLU A 2 19.56 -25.94 -21.57
CA GLU A 2 21.01 -25.81 -21.77
C GLU A 2 21.76 -26.16 -20.48
N ASN A 3 22.96 -26.75 -20.61
CA ASN A 3 23.78 -27.11 -19.46
C ASN A 3 24.43 -25.85 -18.86
N LEU A 4 24.15 -25.59 -17.58
CA LEU A 4 24.58 -24.39 -16.85
C LEU A 4 25.93 -24.54 -16.13
N GLU A 5 26.59 -25.71 -16.20
CA GLU A 5 27.83 -26.02 -15.46
C GLU A 5 28.99 -25.04 -15.72
N ASN A 6 29.04 -24.43 -16.92
CA ASN A 6 30.08 -23.45 -17.28
C ASN A 6 29.73 -21.99 -16.91
N TYR A 7 28.53 -21.74 -16.40
CA TYR A 7 28.04 -20.39 -16.09
C TYR A 7 28.16 -20.03 -14.61
N GLY A 8 28.82 -20.88 -13.80
CA GLY A 8 29.01 -20.63 -12.37
C GLY A 8 27.71 -20.57 -11.57
N VAL A 9 26.63 -21.13 -12.13
CA VAL A 9 25.30 -21.11 -11.51
C VAL A 9 25.27 -22.15 -10.40
N ARG A 10 24.96 -21.72 -9.18
CA ARG A 10 24.67 -22.61 -8.06
C ARG A 10 23.25 -22.39 -7.57
N GLU A 11 22.71 -23.40 -6.92
CA GLU A 11 21.47 -23.25 -6.17
C GLU A 11 21.67 -22.24 -5.04
N LEU A 12 20.71 -21.33 -4.91
CA LEU A 12 20.72 -20.29 -3.88
C LEU A 12 20.27 -20.89 -2.55
N TYR A 13 20.90 -20.44 -1.47
CA TYR A 13 20.42 -20.74 -0.13
C TYR A 13 19.15 -19.94 0.18
N GLN A 14 18.40 -20.37 1.19
CA GLN A 14 17.08 -19.82 1.50
C GLN A 14 17.11 -18.33 1.87
N ASP A 15 18.15 -17.90 2.55
CA ASP A 15 18.47 -16.50 2.87
C ASP A 15 18.77 -15.68 1.61
N GLU A 16 19.56 -16.22 0.68
CA GLU A 16 19.87 -15.57 -0.59
C GLU A 16 18.64 -15.43 -1.49
N LEU A 17 17.73 -16.40 -1.44
CA LEU A 17 16.44 -16.32 -2.14
C LEU A 17 15.54 -15.22 -1.55
N VAL A 18 15.61 -14.97 -0.25
CA VAL A 18 14.88 -13.88 0.40
C VAL A 18 15.45 -12.54 -0.04
N ASP A 19 16.77 -12.39 -0.02
CA ASP A 19 17.45 -11.15 -0.45
C ASP A 19 17.23 -10.85 -1.94
N VAL A 20 17.32 -11.86 -2.82
CA VAL A 20 17.05 -11.70 -4.26
C VAL A 20 15.59 -11.33 -4.54
N ASN A 21 14.65 -11.84 -3.74
CA ASN A 21 13.23 -11.46 -3.84
C ASN A 21 12.89 -10.13 -3.13
N GLY A 22 13.91 -9.37 -2.70
CA GLY A 22 13.76 -8.03 -2.15
C GLY A 22 13.66 -7.97 -0.63
N GLY A 23 13.80 -9.10 0.08
CA GLY A 23 13.92 -9.16 1.54
C GLY A 23 12.67 -8.72 2.31
N ILE A 24 11.59 -8.34 1.63
CA ILE A 24 10.36 -7.89 2.28
C ILE A 24 9.55 -9.12 2.65
N ASN A 25 9.40 -9.35 3.95
CA ASN A 25 8.47 -10.35 4.44
C ASN A 25 7.04 -9.95 4.03
N LEU A 26 6.26 -10.92 3.56
CA LEU A 26 4.88 -10.69 3.12
C LEU A 26 4.04 -9.99 4.19
N GLY A 27 4.27 -10.29 5.48
CA GLY A 27 3.61 -9.62 6.59
C GLY A 27 3.91 -8.12 6.68
N ASP A 28 5.16 -7.73 6.38
CA ASP A 28 5.59 -6.32 6.40
C ASP A 28 5.00 -5.56 5.22
N ALA A 29 4.96 -6.18 4.03
CA ALA A 29 4.30 -5.62 2.85
C ALA A 29 2.80 -5.37 3.10
N ILE A 30 2.10 -6.34 3.70
CA ILE A 30 0.68 -6.21 4.05
C ILE A 30 0.48 -5.09 5.09
N THR A 31 1.35 -5.00 6.08
CA THR A 31 1.31 -3.93 7.10
C THR A 31 1.44 -2.54 6.46
N LEU A 32 2.41 -2.38 5.55
CA LEU A 32 2.62 -1.13 4.81
C LEU A 32 1.39 -0.76 3.97
N LEU A 33 0.84 -1.72 3.22
CA LEU A 33 -0.34 -1.52 2.39
C LEU A 33 -1.56 -1.10 3.23
N ASN A 34 -1.79 -1.76 4.37
CA ASN A 34 -2.86 -1.38 5.28
C ASN A 34 -2.67 0.03 5.86
N GLY A 35 -1.43 0.41 6.20
CA GLY A 35 -1.11 1.76 6.64
C GLY A 35 -1.46 2.82 5.60
N ILE A 36 -1.10 2.59 4.34
CA ILE A 36 -1.43 3.49 3.22
C ILE A 36 -2.94 3.58 3.02
N LEU A 37 -3.64 2.44 3.03
CA LEU A 37 -5.10 2.41 2.87
C LEU A 37 -5.81 3.21 3.98
N ASN A 38 -5.37 3.07 5.22
CA ASN A 38 -5.94 3.81 6.35
C ASN A 38 -5.76 5.33 6.20
N ILE A 39 -4.60 5.78 5.70
CA ILE A 39 -4.36 7.20 5.43
C ILE A 39 -5.33 7.71 4.36
N VAL A 40 -5.47 6.98 3.25
CA VAL A 40 -6.37 7.35 2.15
C VAL A 40 -7.82 7.41 2.62
N MET A 41 -8.27 6.41 3.39
CA MET A 41 -9.62 6.40 3.96
C MET A 41 -9.87 7.60 4.88
N GLY A 42 -8.91 7.94 5.75
CA GLY A 42 -9.04 9.11 6.62
C GLY A 42 -9.18 10.44 5.86
N PHE A 43 -8.43 10.61 4.76
CA PHE A 43 -8.61 11.79 3.89
C PHE A 43 -9.95 11.79 3.16
N MET A 44 -10.42 10.63 2.72
CA MET A 44 -11.74 10.52 2.08
C MET A 44 -12.87 10.86 3.05
N GLU A 45 -12.82 10.35 4.29
CA GLU A 45 -13.79 10.68 5.33
C GLU A 45 -13.82 12.18 5.61
N ALA A 46 -12.64 12.82 5.74
CA ALA A 46 -12.55 14.26 5.93
C ALA A 46 -13.13 15.05 4.74
N ALA A 47 -12.92 14.57 3.52
CA ALA A 47 -13.47 15.20 2.32
C ALA A 47 -15.00 15.07 2.26
N VAL A 48 -15.55 13.90 2.61
CA VAL A 48 -17.00 13.69 2.70
C VAL A 48 -17.60 14.59 3.78
N GLN A 49 -16.98 14.65 4.96
CA GLN A 49 -17.43 15.52 6.04
C GLN A 49 -17.45 17.00 5.62
N ALA A 50 -16.42 17.47 4.93
CA ALA A 50 -16.38 18.86 4.44
C ALA A 50 -17.50 19.17 3.42
N VAL A 51 -17.86 18.20 2.59
CA VAL A 51 -18.99 18.34 1.65
C VAL A 51 -20.32 18.32 2.40
N GLU A 52 -20.49 17.43 3.38
CA GLU A 52 -21.68 17.39 4.23
C GLU A 52 -21.85 18.71 4.99
N ASP A 53 -20.79 19.23 5.60
CA ASP A 53 -20.79 20.51 6.31
C ASP A 53 -21.17 21.68 5.38
N TYR A 54 -20.63 21.69 4.15
CA TYR A 54 -20.99 22.68 3.14
C TYR A 54 -22.47 22.59 2.74
N VAL A 55 -22.98 21.40 2.45
CA VAL A 55 -24.39 21.18 2.10
C VAL A 55 -25.30 21.58 3.26
N ASN A 56 -24.96 21.17 4.49
CA ASN A 56 -25.71 21.54 5.68
C ASN A 56 -25.70 23.06 5.90
N SER A 57 -24.57 23.74 5.70
CA SER A 57 -24.48 25.19 5.81
C SER A 57 -25.40 25.93 4.81
N ILE A 58 -25.59 25.37 3.61
CA ILE A 58 -26.53 25.90 2.62
C ILE A 58 -27.97 25.67 3.06
N LEU A 59 -28.29 24.44 3.50
CA LEU A 59 -29.64 24.04 3.89
C LEU A 59 -30.13 24.71 5.20
N GLU A 60 -29.23 25.00 6.14
CA GLU A 60 -29.54 25.58 7.44
C GLU A 60 -29.67 27.12 7.42
N GLY A 61 -29.43 27.79 6.29
CA GLY A 61 -29.71 29.23 6.20
C GLY A 61 -28.87 30.04 5.23
N GLY A 62 -28.21 29.43 4.24
CA GLY A 62 -27.43 30.15 3.22
C GLY A 62 -28.24 31.01 2.22
N LEU A 63 -29.53 31.22 2.48
CA LEU A 63 -30.39 32.16 1.76
C LEU A 63 -31.12 33.06 2.78
N ALA A 64 -30.38 33.99 3.37
CA ALA A 64 -30.92 35.21 3.99
C ALA A 64 -30.37 36.42 3.23
#